data_AF-A0A5S3W1M9-F1
#
_entry.id   AF-A0A5S3W1M9-F1
#
_cell.length_a   1.000
_cell.length_b   1.000
_cell.length_c   1.000
_cell.angle_alpha   90.00
_cell.angle_beta   90.00
_cell.angle_gamma   90.00
#
_symmetry.space_group_name_H-M   'P 1'
#
loop_
_entity.id
_entity.type
_entity.pdbx_description
1 polymer ?
#
loop_
_entity_poly.entity_id
_entity_poly.type
_entity_poly.pdbx_seq_one_letter_code
_entity_poly.pdbx_strand_id
1 'polypeptide(L)'
;IIESKSFKLYLNSFNQSRFDTMETVRQTLAADLSTASNSQVSVTLFGADEFDCIPFSRLPGECIDELDIEVDSYTPNSDLLQLASEDMVDET
;
A
#
# COMPACT_ATOMS: atom_id res chain seq x y z
N ILE A 1 7.68 -5.04 -7.49
CA ILE A 1 7.17 -5.12 -6.10
C ILE A 1 8.25 -5.73 -5.21
N ILE A 2 8.31 -5.35 -3.93
CA ILE A 2 9.22 -5.93 -2.94
C ILE A 2 8.39 -6.81 -2.00
N GLU A 3 8.85 -8.03 -1.74
CA GLU A 3 8.12 -8.99 -0.91
C GLU A 3 8.18 -8.60 0.58
N SER A 4 7.03 -8.63 1.26
CA SER A 4 6.86 -8.06 2.59
C SER A 4 7.76 -8.68 3.67
N LYS A 5 8.00 -9.99 3.65
CA LYS A 5 8.89 -10.68 4.60
C LYS A 5 10.33 -10.25 4.40
N SER A 6 10.81 -10.18 3.16
CA SER A 6 12.16 -9.71 2.83
C SER A 6 12.36 -8.25 3.23
N PHE A 7 11.36 -7.40 2.98
CA PHE A 7 11.42 -5.99 3.36
C PHE A 7 11.47 -5.82 4.89
N LYS A 8 10.67 -6.59 5.64
CA LYS A 8 10.74 -6.61 7.11
C LYS A 8 12.13 -7.03 7.61
N LEU A 9 12.75 -8.05 7.02
CA LEU A 9 14.09 -8.50 7.41
C LEU A 9 15.16 -7.44 7.09
N TYR A 10 15.04 -6.77 5.95
CA TYR A 10 15.89 -5.64 5.60
C TYR A 10 15.77 -4.51 6.62
N LEU A 11 14.56 -4.08 7.00
CA LEU A 11 14.36 -3.06 8.05
C LEU A 11 14.95 -3.50 9.40
N ASN A 12 14.80 -4.77 9.77
CA ASN A 12 15.39 -5.30 11.01
C ASN A 12 16.92 -5.22 11.05
N SER A 13 17.59 -5.20 9.89
CA SER A 13 19.06 -5.03 9.83
C SER A 13 19.52 -3.65 10.30
N PHE A 14 18.62 -2.67 10.35
CA PHE A 14 18.90 -1.31 10.84
C PHE A 14 18.91 -1.26 12.37
N ASN A 15 18.25 -2.19 13.08
CA ASN A 15 18.04 -2.13 14.53
C ASN A 15 19.33 -2.03 15.35
N GLN A 16 20.40 -2.68 14.90
CA GLN A 16 21.72 -2.67 15.56
C GLN A 16 22.78 -1.87 14.78
N SER A 17 22.36 -1.14 13.74
CA SER A 17 23.22 -0.32 12.90
C SER A 17 23.16 1.14 13.36
N ARG A 18 24.31 1.78 13.50
CA ARG A 18 24.39 3.21 13.87
C ARG A 18 24.35 4.07 12.60
N PHE A 19 23.46 5.04 12.59
CA PHE A 19 23.38 6.08 11.57
C PHE A 19 23.53 7.44 12.24
N ASP A 20 24.23 8.37 11.58
CA ASP A 20 24.49 9.70 12.14
C ASP A 20 23.22 10.55 12.21
N THR A 21 22.31 10.38 11.25
CA THR A 21 21.08 11.17 11.15
C THR A 21 19.92 10.35 10.58
N MET A 22 18.68 10.80 10.83
CA MET A 22 17.49 10.23 10.21
C MET A 22 17.46 10.42 8.69
N GLU A 23 18.06 11.49 8.17
CA GLU A 23 18.17 11.71 6.72
C GLU A 23 19.07 10.66 6.06
N THR A 24 20.15 10.23 6.75
CA THR A 24 20.98 9.12 6.27
C THR A 24 20.16 7.83 6.14
N VAL A 25 19.34 7.51 7.14
CA VAL A 25 18.43 6.35 7.08
C VAL A 25 17.47 6.46 5.90
N ARG A 26 16.83 7.62 5.72
CA ARG A 26 15.88 7.87 4.62
C ARG A 26 16.53 7.69 3.24
N GLN A 27 17.74 8.21 3.07
CA GLN A 27 18.50 8.09 1.81
C GLN A 27 18.90 6.65 1.51
N THR A 28 19.39 5.90 2.52
CA THR A 28 19.72 4.48 2.37
C THR A 28 18.49 3.67 1.96
N LEU A 29 17.35 3.86 2.65
CA LEU A 29 16.09 3.22 2.28
C LEU A 29 15.68 3.54 0.84
N ALA A 30 15.70 4.83 0.45
CA ALA A 30 15.30 5.23 -0.89
C ALA A 30 16.20 4.60 -1.98
N ALA A 31 17.52 4.59 -1.79
CA ALA A 31 18.46 4.02 -2.75
C ALA A 31 18.29 2.50 -2.89
N ASP A 32 18.21 1.78 -1.77
CA ASP A 32 18.14 0.32 -1.74
C ASP A 32 16.80 -0.17 -2.30
N LEU A 33 15.69 0.47 -1.91
CA LEU A 33 14.36 0.12 -2.42
C LEU A 33 14.20 0.48 -3.90
N SER A 34 14.82 1.58 -4.34
CA SER A 34 14.80 1.93 -5.77
C SER A 34 15.55 0.89 -6.60
N THR A 35 16.71 0.45 -6.11
CA THR A 35 17.50 -0.61 -6.73
C THR A 35 16.74 -1.94 -6.74
N ALA A 36 16.16 -2.34 -5.60
CA ALA A 36 15.43 -3.61 -5.48
C ALA A 36 14.15 -3.67 -6.33
N SER A 37 13.48 -2.54 -6.53
CA SER A 37 12.27 -2.45 -7.34
C SER A 37 12.51 -2.09 -8.81
N ASN A 38 13.76 -1.75 -9.17
CA ASN A 38 14.15 -1.21 -10.48
C ASN A 38 13.27 -0.01 -10.90
N SER A 39 12.92 0.84 -9.93
CA SER A 39 12.05 2.01 -10.09
C SER A 39 12.39 3.05 -9.04
N GLN A 40 12.07 4.32 -9.27
CA GLN A 40 12.30 5.37 -8.28
C GLN A 40 11.34 5.22 -7.09
N VAL A 41 11.87 5.05 -5.89
CA VAL A 41 11.09 4.96 -4.64
C VAL A 41 11.26 6.24 -3.83
N SER A 42 10.14 6.85 -3.44
CA SER A 42 10.11 7.94 -2.47
C SER A 42 9.94 7.37 -1.07
N VAL A 43 10.68 7.90 -0.10
CA VAL A 43 10.61 7.50 1.31
C VAL A 43 10.43 8.74 2.17
N THR A 44 9.37 8.71 2.97
CA THR A 44 9.10 9.65 4.07
C THR A 44 9.18 8.89 5.37
N LEU A 45 9.94 9.43 6.34
CA LEU A 45 10.02 8.89 7.70
C LEU A 45 9.22 9.80 8.61
N PHE A 46 8.40 9.19 9.47
CA PHE A 46 7.64 9.88 10.50
C PHE A 46 8.18 9.48 11.87
N GLY A 47 8.38 10.47 12.74
CA GLY A 47 8.63 10.29 14.16
C GLY A 47 7.44 9.61 14.83
N ALA A 48 7.70 8.97 15.97
CA ALA A 48 6.67 8.29 16.75
C ALA A 48 5.62 9.25 17.32
N ASP A 49 5.85 10.56 17.29
CA ASP A 49 4.96 11.62 17.74
C ASP A 49 4.16 12.27 16.60
N GLU A 50 4.46 11.95 15.34
CA GLU A 50 3.84 12.53 14.13
C GLU A 50 2.58 11.76 13.66
N PHE A 51 1.78 11.21 14.58
CA PHE A 51 0.60 10.40 14.25
C PHE A 51 -0.47 11.14 13.44
N ASP A 52 -0.57 12.46 13.61
CA ASP A 52 -1.54 13.31 12.91
C ASP A 52 -1.25 13.43 11.41
N CYS A 53 -0.09 12.98 10.93
CA CYS A 53 0.31 13.03 9.53
C CYS A 53 -0.30 11.94 8.65
N ILE A 54 -0.97 10.92 9.23
CA ILE A 54 -1.59 9.81 8.49
C ILE A 54 -3.12 9.94 8.55
N PRO A 55 -3.78 10.40 7.48
CA PRO A 55 -5.23 10.55 7.48
C PRO A 55 -5.92 9.18 7.49
N PHE A 56 -6.74 8.94 8.51
CA PHE A 56 -7.66 7.80 8.57
C PHE A 56 -9.04 8.20 8.05
N SER A 57 -9.13 8.49 6.75
CA SER A 57 -10.39 8.84 6.09
C SER A 57 -10.97 7.64 5.33
N ARG A 58 -12.30 7.62 5.17
CA ARG A 58 -12.97 6.69 4.26
C ARG A 58 -12.51 6.98 2.83
N LEU A 59 -12.51 5.94 1.99
CA LEU A 59 -12.37 6.12 0.56
C LEU A 59 -13.57 6.94 0.04
N PRO A 60 -13.38 7.80 -0.98
CA PRO A 60 -14.50 8.41 -1.68
C PRO A 60 -15.35 7.33 -2.35
N GLY A 61 -16.63 7.62 -2.57
CA GLY A 61 -17.55 6.70 -3.24
C GLY A 61 -18.64 6.10 -2.35
N GLU A 62 -19.37 5.14 -2.92
CA GLU A 62 -20.40 4.36 -2.22
C GLU A 62 -19.87 2.98 -1.82
N CYS A 63 -20.13 2.59 -0.57
CA CYS A 63 -19.75 1.26 -0.09
C CYS A 63 -20.80 0.23 -0.52
N ILE A 64 -20.37 -0.80 -1.25
CA ILE A 64 -21.24 -1.87 -1.77
C ILE A 64 -21.19 -3.16 -0.95
N ASP A 65 -20.54 -3.15 0.22
CA ASP A 65 -20.32 -4.35 1.04
C ASP A 65 -21.60 -4.83 1.77
N GLU A 66 -22.59 -3.95 1.95
CA GLU A 66 -23.83 -4.24 2.69
C GLU A 66 -24.98 -4.77 1.79
N LEU A 67 -24.67 -5.21 0.57
CA LEU A 67 -25.67 -5.79 -0.34
C LEU A 67 -26.21 -7.12 0.20
N ASP A 68 -27.54 -7.28 0.18
CA ASP A 68 -28.22 -8.51 0.56
C ASP A 68 -28.15 -9.55 -0.57
N ILE A 69 -27.02 -10.26 -0.66
CA ILE A 69 -26.73 -11.29 -1.67
C ILE A 69 -26.20 -12.58 -1.04
N GLU A 70 -26.42 -13.71 -1.71
CA GLU A 70 -25.83 -15.01 -1.33
C GLU A 70 -24.54 -15.25 -2.14
N VAL A 71 -23.46 -15.69 -1.47
CA VAL A 71 -22.17 -16.01 -2.11
C VAL A 71 -21.93 -17.52 -2.04
N ASP A 72 -21.97 -18.19 -3.19
CA ASP A 72 -21.85 -19.64 -3.34
C ASP A 72 -20.45 -20.13 -3.79
N SER A 73 -19.62 -19.22 -4.31
CA SER A 73 -18.27 -19.51 -4.80
C SER A 73 -17.25 -18.50 -4.30
N TYR A 74 -16.12 -19.00 -3.81
CA TYR A 74 -14.97 -18.20 -3.32
C TYR A 74 -13.72 -18.36 -4.20
N THR A 75 -13.87 -19.01 -5.36
CA THR A 75 -12.79 -19.11 -6.35
C THR A 75 -12.89 -17.94 -7.31
N PRO A 76 -11.78 -17.23 -7.62
CA PRO A 76 -11.81 -16.14 -8.60
C PRO A 76 -12.40 -16.60 -9.93
N ASN A 77 -13.43 -15.88 -10.39
CA ASN A 77 -14.10 -16.15 -11.66
C ASN A 77 -14.32 -14.82 -12.42
N SER A 78 -13.60 -14.64 -13.53
CA SER A 78 -13.72 -13.44 -14.37
C SER A 78 -15.07 -13.33 -15.08
N ASP A 79 -15.77 -14.44 -15.29
CA ASP A 79 -17.01 -14.47 -16.08
C ASP A 79 -18.20 -13.84 -15.34
N LEU A 80 -18.04 -13.55 -14.05
CA LEU A 80 -19.00 -12.81 -13.22
C LEU A 80 -19.06 -11.31 -13.57
N LEU A 81 -18.03 -10.78 -14.23
CA LEU A 81 -17.97 -9.37 -14.63
C LEU A 81 -18.69 -9.18 -15.97
N GLN A 82 -19.96 -8.76 -15.92
CA GLN A 82 -20.79 -8.48 -17.09
C GLN A 82 -21.44 -7.10 -16.96
N LEU A 83 -21.67 -6.43 -18.10
CA LEU A 83 -22.31 -5.13 -18.12
C LEU A 83 -23.77 -5.24 -17.69
N ALA A 84 -24.17 -4.47 -16.68
CA ALA A 84 -25.56 -4.33 -16.29
C ALA A 84 -26.32 -3.32 -17.17
N SER A 85 -25.64 -2.30 -17.70
CA SER A 85 -26.18 -1.30 -18.64
C SER A 85 -25.10 -0.86 -19.63
N GLU A 86 -25.54 -0.27 -20.76
CA GLU A 86 -24.69 0.42 -21.75
C GLU A 86 -24.58 1.93 -21.47
N ASP A 87 -25.24 2.43 -20.43
CA ASP A 87 -25.20 3.84 -20.05
C ASP A 87 -23.79 4.27 -19.63
N MET A 88 -23.36 5.44 -20.08
CA MET A 88 -22.11 6.04 -19.62
C MET A 88 -22.34 6.81 -18.32
N VAL A 89 -21.68 6.36 -17.25
CA VAL A 89 -21.71 7.00 -15.92
C VAL A 89 -20.29 7.38 -15.47
N ASP A 90 -20.19 8.31 -14.54
CA ASP A 90 -18.96 8.66 -13.82
C ASP A 90 -19.23 8.45 -12.32
N GLU A 91 -18.64 7.40 -11.75
CA GLU A 91 -18.88 6.91 -10.39
C GLU A 91 -17.54 6.54 -9.73
N THR A 92 -17.51 6.49 -8.40
CA THR A 92 -16.30 6.17 -7.60
C THR A 92 -16.65 5.18 -6.51
#